data_AF-A0AAC9AE77-F1
#
_entry.id   AF-A0AAC9AE77-F1
#
_cell.length_a   1.000
_cell.length_b   1.000
_cell.length_c   1.000
_cell.angle_alpha   90.00
_cell.angle_beta   90.00
_cell.angle_gamma   90.00
#
_symmetry.space_group_name_H-M   'P 1'
#
loop_
_entity.id
_entity.type
_entity.pdbx_description
1 polymer ?
#
loop_
_entity_poly.entity_id
_entity_poly.type
_entity_poly.pdbx_seq_one_letter_code
_entity_poly.pdbx_strand_id
1 'polypeptide(L)'
;MKKSTPKCRVFLTTCLSLCLLFSVASVAQTNNEQFSKKLADSPLPKEQKAVIEQNRAFQLQRQALENRVKRGEYEAYKELGDLYSRPGHFQNKSIALNNYKKALEHNIPNVKAQIEKLTHQSTKH
;
A
#
# COMPACT_ATOMS: atom_id res chain seq x y z
N MET A 1 -32.52 18.00 -43.99
CA MET A 1 -32.24 17.41 -42.66
C MET A 1 -31.49 16.08 -42.84
N LYS A 2 -30.21 15.98 -42.46
CA LYS A 2 -29.49 14.70 -42.36
C LYS A 2 -29.03 14.54 -40.90
N LYS A 3 -29.64 13.60 -40.19
CA LYS A 3 -29.31 13.26 -38.80
C LYS A 3 -28.02 12.44 -38.79
N SER A 4 -26.93 13.02 -38.30
CA SER A 4 -25.66 12.34 -38.06
C SER A 4 -25.77 11.47 -36.81
N THR A 5 -25.43 10.19 -36.94
CA THR A 5 -25.56 9.17 -35.89
C THR A 5 -24.41 9.20 -34.87
N PRO A 6 -24.68 9.10 -33.55
CA PRO A 6 -23.68 9.25 -32.49
C PRO A 6 -22.91 7.96 -32.12
N LYS A 7 -22.94 6.92 -32.97
CA LYS A 7 -22.43 5.58 -32.60
C LYS A 7 -20.91 5.43 -32.71
N CYS A 8 -20.24 6.27 -33.48
CA CYS A 8 -18.80 6.13 -33.75
C CYS A 8 -17.90 6.71 -32.65
N ARG A 9 -18.40 7.63 -31.82
CA ARG A 9 -17.61 8.25 -30.74
C ARG A 9 -17.47 7.37 -29.51
N VAL A 10 -18.46 6.53 -29.22
CA VAL A 10 -18.48 5.68 -28.01
C VAL A 10 -17.53 4.49 -28.15
N PHE A 11 -17.37 3.93 -29.35
CA PHE A 11 -16.46 2.79 -29.58
C PHE A 11 -14.98 3.17 -29.50
N LEU A 12 -14.62 4.37 -29.97
CA LEU A 12 -13.23 4.82 -29.95
C LEU A 12 -12.74 5.09 -28.51
N THR A 13 -13.61 5.64 -27.66
CA THR A 13 -13.28 5.93 -26.26
C THR A 13 -13.18 4.66 -25.41
N THR A 14 -14.00 3.63 -25.67
CA THR A 14 -13.93 2.34 -24.96
C THR A 14 -12.69 1.51 -25.33
N CYS A 15 -12.23 1.56 -26.59
CA CYS A 15 -10.99 0.89 -26.98
C CYS A 15 -9.75 1.59 -26.41
N LEU A 16 -9.75 2.93 -26.40
CA LEU A 16 -8.63 3.71 -25.86
C LEU A 16 -8.48 3.52 -24.34
N SER A 17 -9.60 3.47 -23.60
CA SER A 17 -9.59 3.20 -22.16
C SER A 17 -9.14 1.76 -21.84
N LEU A 18 -9.55 0.78 -22.65
CA LEU A 18 -9.11 -0.60 -22.49
C LEU A 18 -7.60 -0.75 -22.73
N CYS A 19 -7.04 -0.15 -23.78
CA CYS A 19 -5.61 -0.19 -24.06
C CYS A 19 -4.75 0.47 -22.95
N LEU A 20 -5.24 1.56 -22.35
CA LEU A 20 -4.55 2.21 -21.23
C LEU A 20 -4.52 1.29 -20.00
N LEU A 21 -5.63 0.64 -19.66
CA LEU A 21 -5.71 -0.27 -18.50
C LEU A 21 -4.80 -1.50 -18.64
N PHE A 22 -4.70 -2.08 -19.84
CA PHE A 22 -3.79 -3.21 -20.09
C PHE A 22 -2.31 -2.82 -19.99
N SER A 23 -1.96 -1.61 -20.44
CA SER A 23 -0.57 -1.12 -20.42
C SER A 23 -0.06 -0.89 -19.00
N VAL A 24 -0.91 -0.41 -18.08
CA VAL A 24 -0.47 -0.17 -16.69
C VAL A 24 -0.27 -1.49 -15.93
N ALA A 25 -1.16 -2.47 -16.14
CA ALA A 25 -1.06 -3.78 -15.50
C ALA A 25 0.20 -4.54 -15.95
N SER A 26 0.53 -4.51 -17.25
CA SER A 26 1.73 -5.19 -17.76
C SER A 26 3.01 -4.56 -17.18
N VAL A 27 3.10 -3.23 -17.11
CA VAL A 27 4.29 -2.53 -16.58
C VAL A 27 4.50 -2.81 -15.09
N ALA A 28 3.43 -2.87 -14.29
CA ALA A 28 3.55 -3.20 -12.87
C ALA A 28 4.02 -4.65 -12.66
N GLN A 29 3.50 -5.58 -13.46
CA GLN A 29 3.88 -6.99 -13.41
C GLN A 29 5.34 -7.20 -13.84
N THR A 30 5.79 -6.54 -14.91
CA THR A 30 7.19 -6.64 -15.37
C THR A 30 8.18 -6.10 -14.34
N ASN A 31 7.81 -5.05 -13.59
CA ASN A 31 8.70 -4.46 -12.58
C ASN A 31 8.89 -5.38 -11.37
N ASN A 32 7.86 -6.13 -10.97
CA ASN A 32 7.95 -7.12 -9.89
C ASN A 32 8.83 -8.30 -10.28
N GLU A 33 8.56 -8.89 -11.45
CA GLU A 33 9.33 -10.03 -11.95
C GLU A 33 10.81 -9.65 -12.18
N GLN A 34 11.06 -8.46 -12.73
CA GLN A 34 12.43 -7.96 -12.93
C GLN A 34 13.16 -7.72 -11.61
N PHE A 35 12.48 -7.19 -10.58
CA PHE A 35 13.08 -7.02 -9.26
C PHE A 35 13.48 -8.37 -8.66
N SER A 36 12.56 -9.34 -8.62
CA SER A 36 12.81 -10.66 -8.04
C SER A 36 13.93 -11.38 -8.76
N LYS A 37 13.97 -11.30 -10.10
CA LYS A 37 15.05 -11.87 -10.90
C LYS A 37 16.40 -11.22 -10.58
N LYS A 38 16.50 -9.89 -10.57
CA LYS A 38 17.74 -9.18 -10.24
C LYS A 38 18.23 -9.49 -8.82
N LEU A 39 17.32 -9.63 -7.86
CA LEU A 39 17.68 -9.98 -6.49
C LEU A 39 18.19 -11.42 -6.40
N ALA A 40 17.55 -12.35 -7.10
CA ALA A 40 17.97 -13.75 -7.18
C ALA A 40 19.39 -13.87 -7.76
N ASP A 41 19.65 -13.16 -8.86
CA ASP A 41 20.94 -13.16 -9.58
C ASP A 41 22.06 -12.39 -8.84
N SER A 42 21.72 -11.62 -7.80
CA SER A 42 22.71 -10.82 -7.06
C SER A 42 23.66 -11.70 -6.22
N PRO A 43 24.91 -11.24 -5.97
CA PRO A 43 25.88 -11.99 -5.15
C PRO A 43 25.62 -11.89 -3.65
N LEU A 44 24.49 -11.32 -3.23
CA LEU A 44 24.18 -11.09 -1.82
C LEU A 44 23.92 -12.41 -1.07
N PRO A 45 24.29 -12.51 0.22
CA PRO A 45 23.88 -13.61 1.08
C PRO A 45 22.35 -13.76 1.14
N LYS A 46 21.88 -14.99 1.37
CA LYS A 46 20.44 -15.32 1.40
C LYS A 46 19.69 -14.48 2.45
N GLU A 47 20.30 -14.24 3.59
CA GLU A 47 19.75 -13.46 4.69
C GLU A 47 19.53 -12.00 4.30
N GLN A 48 20.48 -11.41 3.55
CA GLN A 48 20.35 -10.05 3.03
C GLN A 48 19.27 -9.95 1.97
N LYS A 49 19.19 -10.95 1.07
CA LYS A 49 18.10 -11.04 0.08
C LYS A 49 16.73 -11.08 0.77
N ALA A 50 16.58 -11.88 1.83
CA ALA A 50 15.35 -11.97 2.60
C ALA A 50 14.97 -10.61 3.24
N VAL A 51 15.91 -9.89 3.83
CA VAL A 51 15.66 -8.55 4.39
C VAL A 51 15.25 -7.56 3.30
N ILE A 52 15.88 -7.62 2.12
CA ILE A 52 15.54 -6.77 0.97
C ILE A 52 14.10 -7.05 0.49
N GLU A 53 13.71 -8.33 0.38
CA GLU A 53 12.33 -8.71 0.02
C GLU A 53 11.32 -8.24 1.06
N GLN A 54 11.60 -8.45 2.34
CA GLN A 54 10.74 -7.99 3.43
C GLN A 54 10.59 -6.46 3.42
N ASN A 55 11.68 -5.72 3.22
CA ASN A 55 11.63 -4.26 3.10
C ASN A 55 10.79 -3.83 1.91
N ARG A 56 10.99 -4.46 0.75
CA ARG A 56 10.19 -4.14 -0.44
C ARG A 56 8.70 -4.38 -0.21
N ALA A 57 8.33 -5.54 0.35
CA ALA A 57 6.95 -5.87 0.67
C ALA A 57 6.34 -4.84 1.64
N PHE A 58 7.10 -4.47 2.68
CA PHE A 58 6.71 -3.42 3.63
C PHE A 58 6.47 -2.07 2.93
N GLN A 59 7.39 -1.62 2.07
CA GLN A 59 7.27 -0.34 1.36
C GLN A 59 6.07 -0.32 0.41
N LEU A 60 5.83 -1.40 -0.33
CA LEU A 60 4.69 -1.52 -1.23
C LEU A 60 3.37 -1.47 -0.45
N GLN A 61 3.29 -2.20 0.66
CA GLN A 61 2.10 -2.17 1.53
C GLN A 61 1.88 -0.78 2.12
N ARG A 62 2.94 -0.15 2.67
CA ARG A 62 2.88 1.21 3.21
C ARG A 62 2.39 2.20 2.17
N GLN A 63 2.97 2.19 0.97
CA GLN A 63 2.60 3.11 -0.10
C GLN A 63 1.16 2.91 -0.57
N ALA A 64 0.70 1.66 -0.67
CA ALA A 64 -0.69 1.37 -1.01
C ALA A 64 -1.67 1.97 0.02
N LEU A 65 -1.37 1.83 1.31
CA LEU A 65 -2.18 2.41 2.38
C LEU A 65 -2.12 3.95 2.39
N GLU A 66 -0.94 4.54 2.20
CA GLU A 66 -0.80 6.00 2.09
C GLU A 66 -1.61 6.57 0.91
N ASN A 67 -1.64 5.87 -0.22
CA ASN A 67 -2.46 6.27 -1.36
C ASN A 67 -3.95 6.17 -1.06
N ARG A 68 -4.40 5.18 -0.28
CA ARG A 68 -5.78 5.09 0.19
C ARG A 68 -6.15 6.26 1.09
N VAL A 69 -5.29 6.62 2.05
CA VAL A 69 -5.47 7.83 2.88
C VAL A 69 -5.61 9.09 2.01
N LYS A 70 -4.76 9.26 0.98
CA LYS A 70 -4.84 10.41 0.07
C LYS A 70 -6.15 10.48 -0.72
N ARG A 71 -6.83 9.35 -0.92
CA ARG A 71 -8.16 9.27 -1.55
C ARG A 71 -9.32 9.44 -0.57
N GLY A 72 -9.05 9.66 0.71
CA GLY A 72 -10.06 9.82 1.75
C GLY A 72 -10.54 8.51 2.38
N GLU A 73 -9.89 7.38 2.11
CA GLU A 73 -10.19 6.09 2.73
C GLU A 73 -9.51 6.00 4.11
N TYR A 74 -10.09 6.65 5.12
CA TYR A 74 -9.44 6.86 6.41
C TYR A 74 -9.27 5.61 7.29
N GLU A 75 -9.97 4.50 7.01
CA GLU A 75 -9.64 3.19 7.57
C GLU A 75 -8.17 2.80 7.35
N ALA A 76 -7.55 3.29 6.26
CA ALA A 76 -6.15 3.02 5.97
C ALA A 76 -5.19 3.59 7.04
N TYR A 77 -5.60 4.58 7.85
CA TYR A 77 -4.82 5.01 9.01
C TYR A 77 -4.72 3.90 10.07
N LYS A 78 -5.81 3.19 10.35
CA LYS A 78 -5.76 2.04 11.25
C LYS A 78 -4.82 0.97 10.70
N GLU A 79 -4.93 0.65 9.42
CA GLU A 79 -4.10 -0.36 8.77
C GLU A 79 -2.61 0.04 8.74
N LEU A 80 -2.29 1.32 8.59
CA LEU A 80 -0.91 1.83 8.76
C LEU A 80 -0.44 1.65 10.20
N GLY A 81 -1.30 1.93 11.17
CA GLY A 81 -1.04 1.64 12.59
C GLY A 81 -0.72 0.16 12.82
N ASP A 82 -1.55 -0.74 12.28
CA ASP A 82 -1.36 -2.18 12.37
C ASP A 82 -0.02 -2.59 11.74
N LEU A 83 0.28 -2.10 10.52
CA LEU A 83 1.52 -2.38 9.79
C LEU A 83 2.77 -2.05 10.61
N TYR A 84 2.83 -0.86 11.22
CA TYR A 84 3.96 -0.43 12.04
C TYR A 84 3.98 -1.05 13.44
N SER A 85 2.86 -1.58 13.93
CA SER A 85 2.80 -2.22 15.26
C SER A 85 3.31 -3.67 15.27
N ARG A 86 3.33 -4.33 14.10
CA ARG A 86 3.76 -5.73 13.94
C ARG A 86 5.18 -5.91 14.47
N PRO A 87 5.43 -6.90 15.36
CA PRO A 87 6.79 -7.24 15.78
C PRO A 87 7.66 -7.61 14.58
N GLY A 88 8.90 -7.12 14.57
CA GLY A 88 9.87 -7.42 13.51
C GLY A 88 10.70 -6.20 13.11
N HIS A 89 11.43 -6.33 12.00
CA HIS A 89 12.41 -5.34 11.52
C HIS A 89 11.84 -3.94 11.28
N PHE A 90 10.54 -3.83 10.96
CA PHE A 90 9.89 -2.55 10.64
C PHE A 90 8.96 -2.05 11.75
N GLN A 91 9.02 -2.66 12.94
CA GLN A 91 8.21 -2.21 14.07
C GLN A 91 8.57 -0.77 14.44
N ASN A 92 7.57 0.10 14.47
CA ASN A 92 7.72 1.47 14.97
C ASN A 92 6.48 1.88 15.76
N LYS A 93 6.55 1.74 17.09
CA LYS A 93 5.43 2.03 18.00
C LYS A 93 4.95 3.48 17.92
N SER A 94 5.87 4.45 17.73
CA SER A 94 5.53 5.87 17.65
C SER A 94 4.71 6.17 16.39
N ILE A 95 5.16 5.66 15.23
CA ILE A 95 4.42 5.81 13.97
C ILE A 95 3.08 5.06 14.05
N ALA A 96 3.05 3.87 14.65
CA ALA A 96 1.82 3.12 14.85
C ALA A 96 0.79 3.91 15.67
N LEU A 97 1.20 4.45 16.82
CA LEU A 97 0.38 5.29 17.69
C LEU A 97 -0.14 6.53 16.98
N ASN A 98 0.72 7.21 16.21
CA ASN A 98 0.31 8.40 15.45
C ASN A 98 -0.79 8.08 14.43
N ASN A 99 -0.64 6.98 13.69
CA ASN A 99 -1.65 6.54 12.72
C ASN A 99 -2.96 6.12 13.39
N TYR A 100 -2.90 5.43 14.53
CA TYR A 100 -4.10 5.13 15.31
C TYR A 100 -4.82 6.38 15.83
N LYS A 101 -4.09 7.42 16.27
CA LYS A 101 -4.69 8.71 16.65
C LYS A 101 -5.41 9.37 15.48
N LYS A 102 -4.80 9.39 14.30
CA LYS A 102 -5.45 9.88 13.07
C LYS A 102 -6.70 9.08 12.70
N ALA A 103 -6.67 7.76 12.88
CA ALA A 103 -7.86 6.94 12.68
C ALA A 103 -9.00 7.33 13.64
N LEU A 104 -8.70 7.66 14.91
CA LEU A 104 -9.70 8.17 15.86
C LEU A 104 -10.25 9.55 15.46
N GLU A 105 -9.42 10.45 14.96
CA GLU A 105 -9.84 11.77 14.45
C GLU A 105 -10.89 11.64 13.33
N HIS A 106 -10.83 10.53 12.57
CA HIS A 106 -11.79 10.17 11.53
C HIS A 106 -12.88 9.19 11.98
N ASN A 107 -13.09 9.02 13.28
CA ASN A 107 -14.11 8.14 13.87
C ASN A 107 -14.00 6.66 13.47
N ILE A 108 -12.80 6.19 13.10
CA ILE A 108 -12.57 4.78 12.77
C ILE A 108 -12.66 3.93 14.06
N PRO A 109 -13.53 2.90 14.10
CA PRO A 109 -13.78 2.11 15.30
C PRO A 109 -12.64 1.13 15.59
N ASN A 110 -12.64 0.58 16.81
CA ASN A 110 -11.73 -0.49 17.24
C ASN A 110 -10.24 -0.12 17.13
N VAL A 111 -9.89 1.11 17.54
CA VAL A 111 -8.51 1.62 17.56
C VAL A 111 -8.00 1.92 18.98
N LYS A 112 -8.91 2.15 19.95
CA LYS A 112 -8.57 2.50 21.33
C LYS A 112 -7.75 1.40 22.03
N ALA A 113 -8.15 0.14 21.89
CA ALA A 113 -7.46 -1.00 22.48
C ALA A 113 -6.02 -1.15 21.96
N GLN A 114 -5.77 -0.82 20.69
CA GLN A 114 -4.45 -0.85 20.07
C GLN A 114 -3.55 0.26 20.61
N ILE A 115 -4.11 1.45 20.85
CA ILE A 115 -3.39 2.56 21.49
C ILE A 115 -3.00 2.16 22.91
N GLU A 116 -3.94 1.69 23.72
CA GLU A 116 -3.69 1.24 25.10
C GLU A 116 -2.61 0.16 25.15
N LYS A 117 -2.70 -0.86 24.28
CA LYS A 117 -1.69 -1.91 24.19
C LYS A 117 -0.30 -1.34 23.92
N LEU A 118 -0.17 -0.36 23.03
CA LEU A 118 1.12 0.21 22.66
C LEU A 118 1.66 1.19 23.71
N THR A 119 0.81 1.93 24.41
CA THR A 119 1.23 2.85 25.48
C THR A 119 1.68 2.09 26.73
N HIS A 120 0.95 1.04 27.15
CA HIS A 120 1.30 0.25 28.33
C HIS A 120 2.49 -0.70 28.13
N GLN A 121 2.80 -1.07 26.89
CA GLN A 121 4.05 -1.76 26.57
C GLN A 121 5.30 -0.85 26.62
N SER A 122 5.13 0.47 26.65
CA SER A 122 6.25 1.42 26.69
C SER A 122 6.79 1.66 28.11
N THR A 123 6.03 1.33 29.16
CA THR A 123 6.36 1.63 30.56
C THR A 123 7.02 0.47 31.31
N LYS A 124 7.44 -0.60 30.61
CA LYS A 124 8.07 -1.79 31.21
C LYS A 124 9.59 -1.88 30.95
N HIS A 125 10.25 -0.77 30.67
CA HIS A 125 11.71 -0.71 30.50
C HIS A 125 12.34 0.19 31.54
#